data_AF-A0A0F9VU85-F1
#
_entry.id   AF-A0A0F9VU85-F1
#
_cell.length_a   1.000
_cell.length_b   1.000
_cell.length_c   1.000
_cell.angle_alpha   90.00
_cell.angle_beta   90.00
_cell.angle_gamma   90.00
#
_symmetry.space_group_name_H-M   'P 1'
#
loop_
_entity.id
_entity.type
_entity.pdbx_description
1 polymer ?
#
loop_
_entity_poly.entity_id
_entity_poly.type
_entity_poly.pdbx_seq_one_letter_code
_entity_poly.pdbx_strand_id
1 'polypeptide(L)'
;MKKKDPLPKPTESPVLRVPKRPHLTQRGVFRSDKFPWCKPGFLALKFTDKTAQPWIWGYALLRGHLDRAFQEDVHYALIKQGYKPGLVYSLFLRALEYIQFRGRRA
;
A
#
# COMPACT_ATOMS: atom_id res chain seq x y z
N MET A 1 -56.39 34.00 -25.10
CA MET A 1 -55.17 33.16 -25.11
C MET A 1 -54.38 33.43 -23.83
N LYS A 2 -54.35 32.49 -22.87
CA LYS A 2 -53.59 32.66 -21.60
C LYS A 2 -52.13 32.25 -21.84
N LYS A 3 -51.18 33.16 -21.61
CA LYS A 3 -49.74 32.87 -21.61
C LYS A 3 -49.43 31.92 -20.43
N LYS A 4 -48.72 30.82 -20.70
CA LYS A 4 -48.16 29.94 -19.68
C LYS A 4 -46.84 30.53 -19.20
N ASP A 5 -46.73 30.84 -17.92
CA ASP A 5 -45.47 31.23 -17.31
C ASP A 5 -44.52 30.01 -17.27
N PRO A 6 -43.21 30.19 -17.56
CA PRO A 6 -42.26 29.08 -17.48
C PRO A 6 -41.96 28.74 -16.02
N LEU A 7 -42.00 27.45 -15.68
CA LEU A 7 -41.62 26.95 -14.36
C LEU A 7 -40.19 27.38 -13.99
N PRO A 8 -39.92 27.73 -12.71
CA PRO A 8 -38.58 28.04 -12.24
C PRO A 8 -37.67 26.80 -12.33
N LYS A 9 -36.44 27.01 -12.83
CA LYS A 9 -35.43 25.96 -12.97
C LYS A 9 -35.04 25.41 -11.59
N PRO A 10 -34.80 24.09 -11.46
CA PRO A 10 -34.36 23.50 -10.20
C PRO A 10 -33.02 24.11 -9.79
N THR A 11 -32.95 24.65 -8.57
CA THR A 11 -31.71 25.11 -7.94
C THR A 11 -30.73 23.95 -7.87
N GLU A 12 -29.63 24.03 -8.63
CA GLU A 12 -28.53 23.07 -8.56
C GLU A 12 -27.97 23.05 -7.14
N SER A 13 -28.23 21.97 -6.41
CA SER A 13 -27.56 21.68 -5.15
C SER A 13 -26.04 21.73 -5.36
N PRO A 14 -25.26 22.28 -4.41
CA PRO A 14 -23.82 22.39 -4.55
C PRO A 14 -23.23 20.98 -4.71
N VAL A 15 -22.75 20.68 -5.91
CA VAL A 15 -22.08 19.42 -6.22
C VAL A 15 -20.85 19.33 -5.33
N LEU A 16 -20.92 18.55 -4.26
CA LEU A 16 -19.79 18.17 -3.43
C LEU A 16 -18.71 17.62 -4.35
N ARG A 17 -17.68 18.42 -4.64
CA ARG A 17 -16.54 18.00 -5.46
C ARG A 17 -15.76 16.99 -4.64
N VAL A 18 -16.11 15.71 -4.75
CA VAL A 18 -15.30 14.64 -4.16
C VAL A 18 -13.89 14.79 -4.75
N PRO A 19 -12.85 15.01 -3.92
CA PRO A 19 -11.51 15.19 -4.44
C PRO A 19 -11.12 13.97 -5.25
N LYS A 20 -10.69 14.20 -6.50
CA LYS A 20 -10.27 13.13 -7.40
C LYS A 20 -9.11 12.38 -6.75
N ARG A 21 -9.29 11.08 -6.46
CA ARG A 21 -8.25 10.20 -5.93
C ARG A 21 -7.60 9.44 -7.10
N PRO A 22 -6.47 9.92 -7.65
CA PRO A 22 -5.95 9.40 -8.93
C PRO A 22 -5.49 7.94 -8.87
N HIS A 23 -5.13 7.45 -7.67
CA HIS A 23 -4.63 6.10 -7.47
C HIS A 23 -5.71 5.11 -7.00
N LEU A 24 -6.99 5.47 -7.13
CA LEU A 24 -8.11 4.57 -6.85
C LEU A 24 -8.94 4.35 -8.12
N THR A 25 -9.40 3.12 -8.29
CA THR A 25 -10.47 2.81 -9.24
C THR A 25 -11.79 3.43 -8.80
N GLN A 26 -12.78 3.48 -9.70
CA GLN A 26 -14.14 3.93 -9.36
C GLN A 26 -14.78 3.11 -8.23
N ARG A 27 -14.32 1.88 -8.00
CA ARG A 27 -14.78 0.99 -6.92
C ARG A 27 -13.96 1.14 -5.62
N GLY A 28 -13.09 2.14 -5.53
CA GLY A 28 -12.27 2.41 -4.35
C GLY A 28 -11.05 1.49 -4.17
N VAL A 29 -10.78 0.59 -5.13
CA VAL A 29 -9.60 -0.29 -5.09
C VAL A 29 -8.35 0.47 -5.53
N PHE A 30 -7.23 0.31 -4.83
CA PHE A 30 -5.95 0.90 -5.23
C PHE A 30 -5.54 0.46 -6.65
N ARG A 31 -5.06 1.40 -7.45
CA ARG A 31 -4.45 1.15 -8.75
C ARG A 31 -3.30 2.12 -8.93
N SER A 32 -2.10 1.57 -9.10
CA SER A 32 -0.94 2.39 -9.41
C SER A 32 -1.09 2.99 -10.80
N ASP A 33 -0.99 4.32 -10.88
CA ASP A 33 -0.82 5.07 -12.12
C ASP A 33 0.62 4.95 -12.65
N LYS A 34 1.60 4.86 -11.75
CA LYS A 34 3.02 4.69 -12.07
C LYS A 34 3.37 3.29 -12.60
N PHE A 35 2.59 2.27 -12.23
CA PHE A 35 2.78 0.89 -12.67
C PHE A 35 1.51 0.33 -13.30
N PRO A 36 1.19 0.68 -14.57
CA PRO A 36 -0.06 0.28 -15.20
C PRO A 36 -0.24 -1.23 -15.39
N TRP A 37 0.88 -1.96 -15.46
CA TRP A 37 0.91 -3.43 -15.50
C TRP A 37 0.56 -4.08 -14.15
N CYS A 38 0.60 -3.31 -13.05
CA CYS A 38 0.26 -3.79 -11.73
C CYS A 38 -1.27 -3.88 -11.60
N LYS A 39 -1.76 -5.08 -11.25
CA LYS A 39 -3.20 -5.33 -11.13
C LYS A 39 -3.82 -4.45 -10.03
N PRO A 40 -5.09 -4.03 -10.16
CA PRO A 40 -5.79 -3.35 -9.08
C PRO A 40 -5.75 -4.16 -7.77
N GLY A 41 -5.54 -3.49 -6.65
CA GLY A 41 -5.38 -4.08 -5.32
C GLY A 41 -3.94 -4.43 -4.97
N PHE A 42 -3.00 -4.35 -5.93
CA PHE A 42 -1.58 -4.58 -5.69
C PHE A 42 -0.83 -3.25 -5.58
N LEU A 43 0.07 -3.17 -4.62
CA LEU A 43 1.02 -2.07 -4.45
C LEU A 43 2.41 -2.55 -4.87
N ALA A 44 2.86 -2.14 -6.04
CA ALA A 44 4.21 -2.47 -6.50
C ALA A 44 5.25 -1.67 -5.72
N LEU A 45 6.19 -2.37 -5.09
CA LEU A 45 7.37 -1.79 -4.44
C LEU A 45 8.62 -2.17 -5.22
N LYS A 46 9.56 -1.23 -5.34
CA LYS A 46 10.83 -1.43 -6.05
C LYS A 46 11.97 -1.59 -5.07
N PHE A 47 12.85 -2.55 -5.33
CA PHE A 47 14.06 -2.80 -4.52
C PHE A 47 15.07 -1.64 -4.59
N THR A 48 15.02 -0.82 -5.64
CA THR A 48 15.88 0.37 -5.80
C THR A 48 15.30 1.62 -5.15
N ASP A 49 14.04 1.60 -4.71
CA ASP A 49 13.42 2.72 -4.01
C ASP A 49 13.81 2.70 -2.53
N LYS A 50 14.69 3.63 -2.15
CA LYS A 50 15.22 3.77 -0.77
C LYS A 50 14.11 3.88 0.28
N THR A 51 12.96 4.46 -0.08
CA THR A 51 11.83 4.59 0.85
C THR A 51 11.05 3.29 1.00
N ALA A 52 11.06 2.43 -0.02
CA ALA A 52 10.39 1.13 -0.02
C ALA A 52 11.24 0.02 0.62
N GLN A 53 12.57 0.11 0.57
CA GLN A 53 13.50 -0.93 1.04
C GLN A 53 13.23 -1.40 2.50
N PRO A 54 13.00 -0.52 3.50
CA PRO A 54 12.70 -0.97 4.86
C PRO A 54 11.41 -1.78 4.95
N TRP A 55 10.39 -1.40 4.18
CA TRP A 55 9.10 -2.09 4.17
C TRP A 55 9.17 -3.46 3.48
N ILE A 56 9.93 -3.56 2.39
CA ILE A 56 10.20 -4.84 1.71
C ILE A 56 10.95 -5.78 2.68
N TRP A 57 11.98 -5.27 3.37
CA TRP A 57 12.73 -6.02 4.37
C TRP A 57 11.83 -6.53 5.51
N GLY A 58 11.02 -5.64 6.08
CA GLY A 58 10.13 -5.97 7.18
C GLY A 58 9.04 -6.96 6.78
N TYR A 59 8.44 -6.80 5.61
CA TYR A 59 7.46 -7.77 5.09
C TYR A 59 8.09 -9.16 4.91
N ALA A 60 9.31 -9.23 4.36
CA ALA A 60 10.03 -10.50 4.20
C ALA A 60 10.32 -11.17 5.55
N LEU A 61 10.73 -10.41 6.57
CA LEU A 61 10.93 -10.91 7.92
C LEU A 61 9.62 -11.51 8.47
N LEU A 62 8.52 -10.76 8.40
CA LEU A 62 7.22 -11.23 8.87
C LEU A 62 6.76 -12.49 8.13
N ARG A 63 7.14 -12.67 6.87
CA ARG A 63 6.77 -13.84 6.07
C ARG A 63 7.69 -15.05 6.29
N GLY A 64 8.85 -14.86 6.91
CA GLY A 64 9.84 -15.91 7.15
C GLY A 64 9.34 -17.14 7.89
N HIS A 65 8.34 -16.98 8.77
CA HIS A 65 7.70 -18.10 9.46
C HIS A 65 6.90 -19.02 8.52
N LEU A 66 6.44 -18.52 7.37
CA LEU A 66 5.73 -19.29 6.34
C LEU A 66 6.70 -19.80 5.28
N ASP A 67 7.65 -18.95 4.87
CA ASP A 67 8.60 -19.22 3.82
C ASP A 67 9.94 -18.55 4.13
N ARG A 68 10.86 -19.34 4.68
CA ARG A 68 12.17 -18.88 5.10
C ARG A 68 13.09 -18.59 3.91
N ALA A 69 13.00 -19.39 2.84
CA ALA A 69 13.78 -19.19 1.63
C ALA A 69 13.43 -17.84 0.98
N PHE A 70 12.14 -17.52 0.89
CA PHE A 70 11.69 -16.21 0.42
C PHE A 70 12.29 -15.05 1.23
N GLN A 71 12.31 -15.17 2.57
CA GLN A 71 12.92 -14.14 3.41
C GLN A 71 14.40 -13.95 3.09
N GLU A 72 15.16 -15.06 3.07
CA GLU A 72 16.60 -15.06 2.85
C GLU A 72 16.95 -14.45 1.48
N ASP A 73 16.22 -14.83 0.43
CA ASP A 73 16.41 -14.31 -0.93
C ASP A 73 16.11 -12.81 -1.04
N VAL A 74 15.01 -12.34 -0.42
CA VAL A 74 14.66 -10.91 -0.42
C VAL A 74 15.69 -10.09 0.35
N HIS A 75 16.12 -10.57 1.52
CA HIS A 75 17.15 -9.91 2.33
C HIS A 75 18.49 -9.85 1.58
N TYR A 76 18.89 -10.95 0.96
CA TYR A 76 20.09 -11.01 0.12
C TYR A 76 20.02 -10.01 -1.04
N ALA A 77 18.91 -9.99 -1.78
CA ALA A 77 18.72 -9.08 -2.90
C ALA A 77 18.79 -7.60 -2.48
N LEU A 78 18.20 -7.24 -1.33
CA LEU A 78 18.27 -5.87 -0.80
C LEU A 78 19.70 -5.49 -0.40
N ILE A 79 20.43 -6.38 0.29
CA ILE A 79 21.83 -6.14 0.67
C ILE A 79 22.69 -5.95 -0.58
N LYS A 80 22.49 -6.77 -1.61
CA LYS A 80 23.20 -6.66 -2.89
C LYS A 80 22.93 -5.31 -3.59
N GLN A 81 21.76 -4.71 -3.39
CA GLN A 81 21.42 -3.36 -3.86
C GLN A 81 21.95 -2.24 -2.95
N GLY A 82 22.75 -2.58 -1.93
CA GLY A 82 23.37 -1.64 -1.01
C GLY A 82 22.49 -1.20 0.16
N TYR A 83 21.32 -1.83 0.35
CA TYR A 83 20.50 -1.55 1.52
C TYR A 83 21.18 -2.09 2.78
N LYS A 84 21.38 -1.21 3.76
CA LYS A 84 21.91 -1.56 5.08
C LYS A 84 20.77 -1.45 6.08
N PRO A 85 20.22 -2.57 6.58
CA PRO A 85 19.14 -2.51 7.55
C PRO A 85 19.63 -1.84 8.84
N GLY A 86 18.94 -0.79 9.28
CA GLY A 86 19.28 -0.12 10.54
C GLY A 86 19.14 -1.07 11.72
N LEU A 87 20.16 -1.14 12.59
CA LEU A 87 20.23 -2.07 13.72
C LEU A 87 18.97 -2.03 14.60
N VAL A 88 18.50 -0.82 14.94
CA VAL A 88 17.31 -0.59 15.77
C VAL A 88 16.04 -1.10 15.10
N TYR A 89 15.91 -0.90 13.78
CA TYR A 89 14.75 -1.34 13.01
C TYR A 89 14.69 -2.87 12.90
N SER A 90 15.84 -3.52 12.69
CA SER A 90 15.96 -4.98 12.69
C SER A 90 15.60 -5.59 14.05
N LEU A 91 16.05 -4.97 15.15
CA LEU A 91 15.74 -5.42 16.51
C LEU A 91 14.26 -5.22 16.84
N PHE A 92 13.67 -4.08 16.46
CA PHE A 92 12.25 -3.80 16.65
C PHE A 92 11.36 -4.80 15.90
N LEU A 93 11.67 -5.07 14.64
CA LEU A 93 10.89 -6.04 13.84
C LEU A 93 11.03 -7.47 14.37
N ARG A 94 12.21 -7.88 14.82
CA ARG A 94 12.42 -9.17 15.50
C ARG A 94 11.65 -9.27 16.82
N ALA A 95 11.57 -8.17 17.58
CA ALA A 95 10.77 -8.13 18.81
C ALA A 95 9.27 -8.28 18.52
N LEU A 96 8.76 -7.63 17.46
CA LEU A 96 7.37 -7.79 17.03
C LEU A 96 7.05 -9.22 16.59
N GLU A 97 7.95 -9.85 15.82
CA GLU A 97 7.82 -11.26 15.43
C GLU A 97 7.75 -12.17 16.66
N TYR A 98 8.65 -11.97 17.63
CA TYR A 98 8.70 -12.74 18.88
C TYR A 98 7.41 -12.61 19.70
N ILE A 99 6.85 -11.39 19.81
CA ILE A 99 5.60 -11.13 20.54
C ILE A 99 4.42 -11.79 19.82
N GLN A 100 4.31 -11.63 18.50
CA GLN A 100 3.24 -12.23 17.70
C GLN A 100 3.27 -13.77 17.76
N PHE A 101 4.46 -14.37 17.87
CA PHE A 101 4.61 -15.82 17.96
C PHE A 101 4.22 -16.38 19.32
N ARG A 102 4.57 -15.70 20.43
CA ARG A 102 4.14 -16.14 21.78
C ARG A 102 2.64 -16.01 21.99
N GLY A 103 1.99 -15.02 21.38
CA GLY A 103 0.53 -14.83 21.49
C GLY A 103 -0.32 -15.91 20.83
N ARG A 104 0.23 -16.75 19.93
CA ARG A 104 -0.53 -17.83 19.25
C ARG A 104 -0.37 -19.21 19.90
N ARG A 105 0.41 -19.33 20.97
CA ARG A 105 0.64 -20.59 21.71
C ARG A 105 0.04 -20.59 23.12
N ALA A 106 -0.77 -19.58 23.47
CA ALA A 106 -1.53 -19.50 24.70
C ALA A 106 -3.00 -19.84 24.45
#